data_AF-A0A960G9S3-F1
#
_entry.id   AF-A0A960G9S3-F1
#
_cell.length_a   1.000
_cell.length_b   1.000
_cell.length_c   1.000
_cell.angle_alpha   90.00
_cell.angle_beta   90.00
_cell.angle_gamma   90.00
#
_symmetry.space_group_name_H-M   'P 1'
#
loop_
_entity.id
_entity.type
_entity.pdbx_description
1 polymer ?
#
loop_
_entity_poly.entity_id
_entity_poly.type
_entity_poly.pdbx_seq_one_letter_code
_entity_poly.pdbx_strand_id
1 'polypeptide(L)'
;RKGIYLEAGGQRADWAAPVLFLRARDGQLFAPAAPDRQPEAAIAPPPEPTRPPPLDGFVGRVAELDFYATRLRKTGSAIIAGMAGVGKTSLAAALAQQVGAPEQTFWHSFRPEEGLDVIIWKLAGFLAWRGLRDIWAMLQTASQRGGQLPPPEVLFDYLIQSLRGQDLLLCLDDFQ
;
A
#
# COMPACT_ATOMS: atom_id res chain seq x y z
N ARG A 1 -56.55 27.26 14.26
CA ARG A 1 -57.40 26.38 13.42
C ARG A 1 -56.55 25.16 13.06
N LYS A 2 -57.05 23.98 13.45
CA LYS A 2 -56.80 22.61 12.95
C LYS A 2 -55.41 22.24 12.44
N GLY A 3 -54.80 21.29 13.15
CA GLY A 3 -53.71 20.47 12.65
C GLY A 3 -54.13 19.66 11.43
N ILE A 4 -53.12 19.25 10.66
CA ILE A 4 -53.26 18.35 9.52
C ILE A 4 -52.45 17.11 9.85
N TYR A 5 -53.10 16.16 10.51
CA TYR A 5 -52.80 14.74 10.31
C TYR A 5 -53.52 14.35 9.03
N LEU A 6 -52.77 13.84 8.06
CA LEU A 6 -53.30 13.00 6.98
C LEU A 6 -52.70 11.62 7.20
N GLU A 7 -53.53 10.71 7.70
CA GLU A 7 -53.33 9.29 7.46
C GLU A 7 -53.70 9.00 6.00
N ALA A 8 -52.72 8.53 5.23
CA ALA A 8 -52.93 7.69 4.05
C ALA A 8 -51.70 6.78 3.96
N GLY A 9 -51.94 5.47 4.10
CA GLY A 9 -50.89 4.46 4.19
C GLY A 9 -50.15 4.19 2.88
N GLY A 10 -49.09 3.39 3.02
CA GLY A 10 -48.44 2.70 1.91
C GLY A 10 -47.03 3.20 1.56
N GLN A 11 -46.04 2.57 2.21
CA GLN A 11 -44.67 2.30 1.72
C GLN A 11 -43.68 3.47 1.47
N ARG A 12 -42.46 3.26 2.00
CA ARG A 12 -41.21 4.03 1.88
C ARG A 12 -41.08 5.29 2.74
N ALA A 13 -40.62 5.00 3.94
CA ALA A 13 -39.79 5.81 4.79
C ALA A 13 -38.54 6.38 4.04
N ASP A 14 -38.69 7.39 3.18
CA ASP A 14 -37.60 8.26 2.73
C ASP A 14 -37.25 9.24 3.86
N TRP A 15 -36.62 8.72 4.92
CA TRP A 15 -36.08 9.54 6.01
C TRP A 15 -34.65 9.91 5.66
N ALA A 16 -34.47 11.17 5.25
CA ALA A 16 -33.20 11.78 4.93
C ALA A 16 -32.11 11.42 5.98
N ALA A 17 -30.97 10.90 5.50
CA ALA A 17 -29.80 10.72 6.34
C ALA A 17 -29.35 12.09 6.89
N PRO A 18 -29.30 12.30 8.22
CA PRO A 18 -28.92 13.58 8.77
C PRO A 18 -27.44 13.86 8.50
N VAL A 19 -27.13 15.10 8.11
CA VAL A 19 -25.75 15.59 8.07
C VAL A 19 -25.44 16.28 9.39
N LEU A 20 -24.48 15.74 10.14
CA LEU A 20 -24.05 16.27 11.42
C LEU A 20 -22.81 17.16 11.24
N PHE A 21 -22.92 18.43 11.64
CA PHE A 21 -21.78 19.35 11.73
C PHE A 21 -21.35 19.48 13.19
N LEU A 22 -20.10 19.11 13.49
CA LEU A 22 -19.49 19.30 14.81
C LEU A 22 -18.20 20.11 14.68
N ARG A 23 -18.03 21.08 15.58
CA ARG A 23 -16.76 21.82 15.76
C ARG A 23 -16.23 21.53 17.16
N ALA A 24 -15.20 20.71 17.25
CA ALA A 24 -14.48 20.50 18.50
C ALA A 24 -13.76 21.80 18.91
N ARG A 25 -13.81 22.15 20.20
CA ARG A 25 -13.17 23.38 20.72
C ARG A 25 -11.64 23.25 20.82
N ASP A 26 -11.14 22.03 20.87
CA ASP A 26 -9.75 21.62 21.04
C ASP A 26 -9.29 20.65 19.95
N GLY A 27 -10.09 20.46 18.90
CA GLY A 27 -9.84 19.50 17.83
C GLY A 27 -10.18 18.05 18.18
N GLN A 28 -10.65 17.74 19.39
CA GLN A 28 -11.05 16.39 19.79
C GLN A 28 -12.57 16.21 19.74
N LEU A 29 -13.04 15.29 18.90
CA LEU A 29 -14.46 14.94 18.82
C LEU A 29 -14.87 13.88 19.86
N PHE A 30 -13.92 13.07 20.31
CA PHE A 30 -14.14 12.00 21.28
C PHE A 30 -13.06 12.09 22.34
N ALA A 31 -13.42 11.88 23.61
CA ALA A 31 -12.44 11.74 24.67
C ALA A 31 -11.59 10.49 24.39
N PRO A 32 -10.25 10.59 24.39
CA PRO A 32 -9.41 9.42 24.26
C PRO A 32 -9.73 8.48 25.42
N ALA A 33 -10.07 7.23 25.11
CA ALA A 33 -10.16 6.20 26.12
C ALA A 33 -8.83 6.18 26.89
N ALA A 34 -8.90 6.13 28.22
CA ALA A 34 -7.70 6.08 29.04
C ALA A 34 -6.82 4.92 28.54
N PRO A 35 -5.54 5.16 28.19
CA PRO A 35 -4.70 4.09 27.68
C PRO A 35 -4.50 3.10 28.82
N ASP A 36 -4.96 1.86 28.63
CA ASP A 36 -4.47 0.72 29.39
C ASP A 36 -2.97 0.64 29.14
N ARG A 37 -2.18 1.20 30.07
CA ARG A 37 -0.70 1.18 30.03
C ARG A 37 -0.22 -0.23 30.35
N GLN A 38 -0.38 -1.14 29.40
CA GLN A 38 0.46 -2.33 29.32
C GLN A 38 1.80 -1.92 28.72
N PRO A 39 2.93 -2.48 29.20
CA PRO A 39 4.24 -2.17 28.68
C PRO A 39 4.24 -2.37 27.16
N GLU A 40 4.70 -1.35 26.44
CA GLU A 40 4.78 -1.35 25.00
C GLU A 40 5.77 -2.45 24.59
N ALA A 41 5.24 -3.62 24.22
CA ALA A 41 6.04 -4.73 23.75
C ALA A 41 6.89 -4.23 22.57
N ALA A 42 8.19 -4.51 22.61
CA ALA A 42 9.11 -4.07 21.57
C ALA A 42 8.64 -4.62 20.22
N ILE A 43 8.30 -3.72 19.30
CA ILE A 43 7.88 -4.07 17.94
C ILE A 43 9.09 -4.67 17.23
N ALA A 44 8.97 -5.92 16.78
CA ALA A 44 10.05 -6.58 16.06
C ALA A 44 10.35 -5.81 14.76
N PRO A 45 11.63 -5.62 14.40
CA PRO A 45 12.00 -4.93 13.17
C PRO A 45 11.49 -5.71 11.95
N PRO A 46 11.22 -5.02 10.83
CA PRO A 46 10.85 -5.69 9.59
C PRO A 46 12.01 -6.54 9.07
N PRO A 47 11.71 -7.64 8.34
CA PRO A 47 12.73 -8.36 7.60
C PRO A 47 13.39 -7.47 6.54
N GLU A 48 14.60 -7.82 6.11
CA GLU A 48 15.26 -7.12 4.99
C GLU A 48 14.40 -7.22 3.72
N PRO A 49 14.21 -6.11 2.98
CA PRO A 49 13.45 -6.13 1.73
C PRO A 49 14.10 -7.03 0.67
N THR A 50 13.26 -7.71 -0.12
CA THR A 50 13.71 -8.43 -1.31
C THR A 50 14.33 -7.46 -2.31
N ARG A 51 15.49 -7.82 -2.85
CA ARG A 51 16.19 -7.05 -3.89
C ARG A 51 15.89 -7.62 -5.28
N PRO A 52 16.00 -6.81 -6.35
CA PRO A 52 16.00 -7.32 -7.70
C PRO A 52 17.05 -8.43 -7.88
N PRO A 53 16.78 -9.46 -8.68
CA PRO A 53 17.76 -10.52 -8.92
C PRO A 53 19.06 -9.96 -9.52
N PRO A 54 20.22 -10.55 -9.17
CA PRO A 54 21.49 -10.14 -9.76
C PRO A 54 21.49 -10.41 -11.27
N LEU A 55 22.23 -9.57 -12.00
CA LEU A 55 22.31 -9.60 -13.46
C LEU A 55 23.66 -10.17 -13.89
N ASP A 56 23.79 -11.49 -13.86
CA ASP A 56 24.96 -12.15 -14.41
C ASP A 56 24.83 -12.26 -15.93
N GLY A 57 25.61 -11.49 -16.67
CA GLY A 57 25.69 -11.59 -18.13
C GLY A 57 24.51 -10.98 -18.89
N PHE A 58 23.86 -9.94 -18.37
CA PHE A 58 22.85 -9.19 -19.13
C PHE A 58 23.49 -8.49 -20.33
N VAL A 59 23.24 -8.99 -21.54
CA VAL A 59 23.80 -8.47 -22.79
C VAL A 59 22.70 -8.14 -23.81
N GLY A 60 22.91 -7.07 -24.58
CA GLY A 60 21.94 -6.60 -25.57
C GLY A 60 20.76 -5.84 -24.93
N ARG A 61 19.69 -5.65 -25.71
CA ARG A 61 18.44 -4.97 -25.30
C ARG A 61 18.58 -3.53 -24.77
N VAL A 62 19.70 -2.86 -25.06
CA VAL A 62 19.95 -1.46 -24.70
C VAL A 62 18.82 -0.54 -25.17
N ALA A 63 18.37 -0.71 -26.41
CA ALA A 63 17.25 0.06 -26.96
C ALA A 63 15.93 -0.13 -26.19
N GLU A 64 15.67 -1.34 -25.69
CA GLU A 64 14.47 -1.62 -24.90
C GLU A 64 14.59 -1.02 -23.49
N LEU A 65 15.77 -1.12 -22.86
CA LEU A 65 16.05 -0.46 -21.59
C LEU A 65 15.84 1.05 -21.69
N ASP A 66 16.42 1.70 -22.69
CA ASP A 66 16.28 3.14 -22.91
C ASP A 66 14.83 3.55 -23.18
N PHE A 67 14.10 2.72 -23.93
CA PHE A 67 12.67 2.89 -24.17
C PHE A 67 11.88 2.87 -22.84
N TYR A 68 12.08 1.86 -22.01
CA TYR A 68 11.35 1.74 -20.75
C TYR A 68 11.79 2.79 -19.72
N ALA A 69 13.07 3.11 -19.62
CA ALA A 69 13.57 4.19 -18.75
C ALA A 69 12.99 5.55 -19.15
N THR A 70 12.89 5.81 -20.46
CA THR A 70 12.25 7.03 -20.97
C THR A 70 10.75 7.04 -20.70
N ARG A 71 10.07 5.91 -20.88
CA ARG A 71 8.64 5.79 -20.57
C ARG A 71 8.38 6.02 -19.08
N LEU A 72 9.12 5.35 -18.21
CA LEU A 72 9.00 5.48 -16.76
C LEU A 72 9.19 6.93 -16.31
N ARG A 73 10.21 7.64 -16.81
CA ARG A 73 10.42 9.07 -16.50
C ARG A 73 9.28 9.97 -16.97
N LYS A 74 8.67 9.66 -18.12
CA LYS A 74 7.60 10.48 -18.72
C LYS A 74 6.23 10.24 -18.10
N THR A 75 5.91 9.00 -17.77
CA THR A 75 4.55 8.60 -17.38
C THR A 75 4.45 8.07 -15.95
N GLY A 76 5.57 7.88 -15.27
CA GLY A 76 5.62 7.25 -13.94
C GLY A 76 5.37 5.75 -13.96
N SER A 77 5.27 5.11 -15.13
CA SER A 77 5.01 3.67 -15.24
C SER A 77 5.56 3.05 -16.52
N ALA A 78 5.93 1.78 -16.45
CA ALA A 78 6.36 0.97 -17.59
C ALA A 78 5.85 -0.47 -17.41
N ILE A 79 5.31 -1.07 -18.48
CA ILE A 79 4.82 -2.46 -18.48
C ILE A 79 5.71 -3.25 -19.44
N ILE A 80 6.39 -4.27 -18.91
CA ILE A 80 7.22 -5.18 -19.69
C ILE A 80 6.41 -6.47 -19.91
N ALA A 81 5.91 -6.66 -21.13
CA ALA A 81 5.11 -7.81 -21.52
C ALA A 81 5.81 -8.66 -22.59
N GLY A 82 5.45 -9.94 -22.67
CA GLY A 82 6.05 -10.88 -23.61
C GLY A 82 5.94 -12.33 -23.16
N MET A 83 6.30 -13.26 -24.04
CA MET A 83 6.20 -14.69 -23.80
C MET A 83 6.99 -15.13 -22.54
N ALA A 84 6.59 -16.26 -21.95
CA ALA A 84 7.35 -16.88 -20.86
C ALA A 84 8.80 -17.17 -21.32
N GLY A 85 9.76 -17.02 -20.42
CA GLY A 85 11.18 -17.29 -20.70
C GLY A 85 11.94 -16.23 -21.52
N VAL A 86 11.29 -15.19 -22.06
CA VAL A 86 11.96 -14.15 -22.88
C VAL A 86 12.85 -13.16 -22.09
N GLY A 87 13.09 -13.42 -20.79
CA GLY A 87 13.96 -12.60 -19.94
C GLY A 87 13.34 -11.28 -19.47
N LYS A 88 12.01 -11.21 -19.28
CA LYS A 88 11.32 -10.00 -18.76
C LYS A 88 11.81 -9.60 -17.38
N THR A 89 11.93 -10.57 -16.47
CA THR A 89 12.43 -10.36 -15.12
C THR A 89 13.86 -9.81 -15.13
N SER A 90 14.72 -10.33 -16.01
CA SER A 90 16.08 -9.80 -16.18
C SER A 90 16.07 -8.36 -16.74
N LEU A 91 15.21 -8.07 -17.72
CA LEU A 91 15.06 -6.71 -18.24
C LEU A 91 14.52 -5.74 -17.18
N ALA A 92 13.56 -6.17 -16.36
CA ALA A 92 12.99 -5.39 -15.27
C ALA A 92 14.03 -5.12 -14.17
N ALA A 93 14.84 -6.12 -13.80
CA ALA A 93 15.93 -5.95 -12.85
C ALA A 93 17.01 -5.01 -13.38
N ALA A 94 17.36 -5.10 -14.68
CA ALA A 94 18.27 -4.17 -15.35
C ALA A 94 17.73 -2.73 -15.36
N LEU A 95 16.45 -2.57 -15.68
CA LEU A 95 15.80 -1.26 -15.63
C LEU A 95 15.81 -0.70 -14.20
N ALA A 96 15.50 -1.52 -13.19
CA ALA A 96 15.49 -1.10 -11.80
C ALA A 96 16.86 -0.62 -11.33
N GLN A 97 17.95 -1.34 -11.67
CA GLN A 97 19.31 -0.91 -11.38
C GLN A 97 19.72 0.39 -12.12
N GLN A 98 19.17 0.62 -13.32
CA GLN A 98 19.47 1.81 -14.12
C GLN A 98 18.78 3.08 -13.58
N VAL A 99 17.56 2.96 -13.06
CA VAL A 99 16.70 4.13 -12.75
C VAL A 99 16.50 4.37 -11.26
N GLY A 100 16.79 3.39 -10.40
CA GLY A 100 16.54 3.46 -8.97
C GLY A 100 17.75 3.04 -8.14
N ALA A 101 17.84 3.59 -6.92
CA ALA A 101 18.76 3.07 -5.92
C ALA A 101 18.19 1.77 -5.31
N PRO A 102 19.02 0.76 -4.98
CA PRO A 102 18.57 -0.46 -4.34
C PRO A 102 17.73 -0.22 -3.08
N GLU A 103 18.08 0.78 -2.28
CA GLU A 103 17.42 1.14 -1.02
C GLU A 103 16.09 1.89 -1.24
N GLN A 104 15.83 2.33 -2.46
CA GLN A 104 14.60 3.02 -2.88
C GLN A 104 13.74 2.16 -3.81
N THR A 105 14.13 0.90 -4.03
CA THR A 105 13.45 -0.03 -4.92
C THR A 105 12.74 -1.09 -4.12
N PHE A 106 11.41 -1.10 -4.17
CA PHE A 106 10.60 -2.21 -3.69
C PHE A 106 10.48 -3.23 -4.81
N TRP A 107 11.04 -4.43 -4.61
CA TRP A 107 10.89 -5.55 -5.54
C TRP A 107 9.97 -6.62 -4.96
N HIS A 108 8.94 -6.99 -5.73
CA HIS A 108 8.05 -8.07 -5.37
C HIS A 108 7.70 -8.91 -6.60
N SER A 109 8.09 -10.19 -6.57
CA SER A 109 7.63 -11.19 -7.54
C SER A 109 6.41 -11.92 -6.96
N PHE A 110 5.30 -11.89 -7.68
CA PHE A 110 4.04 -12.51 -7.27
C PHE A 110 4.11 -14.03 -7.38
N ARG A 111 3.29 -14.71 -6.59
CA ARG A 111 3.07 -16.16 -6.68
C ARG A 111 1.57 -16.43 -6.85
N PRO A 112 1.16 -17.54 -7.50
CA PRO A 112 -0.25 -17.81 -7.82
C PRO A 112 -1.23 -17.76 -6.62
N GLU A 113 -0.75 -18.04 -5.41
CA GLU A 113 -1.56 -18.11 -4.19
C GLU A 113 -1.37 -16.89 -3.27
N GLU A 114 -0.63 -15.86 -3.69
CA GLU A 114 -0.40 -14.67 -2.87
C GLU A 114 -1.59 -13.70 -2.97
N GLY A 115 -2.23 -13.44 -1.83
CA GLY A 115 -3.26 -12.41 -1.68
C GLY A 115 -2.68 -11.02 -1.37
N LEU A 116 -3.56 -10.02 -1.39
CA LEU A 116 -3.22 -8.61 -1.13
C LEU A 116 -2.52 -8.40 0.22
N ASP A 117 -2.88 -9.19 1.24
CA ASP A 117 -2.27 -9.14 2.58
C ASP A 117 -0.75 -9.31 2.53
N VAL A 118 -0.25 -10.20 1.67
CA VAL A 118 1.19 -10.45 1.55
C VAL A 118 1.91 -9.21 1.05
N ILE A 119 1.33 -8.50 0.08
CA ILE A 119 1.89 -7.26 -0.45
C ILE A 119 1.82 -6.15 0.60
N ILE A 120 0.71 -6.05 1.33
CA ILE A 120 0.54 -5.08 2.41
C ILE A 120 1.66 -5.25 3.44
N TRP A 121 1.90 -6.48 3.90
CA TRP A 121 2.96 -6.78 4.87
C TRP A 121 4.37 -6.50 4.31
N LYS A 122 4.65 -6.93 3.08
CA LYS A 122 5.96 -6.71 2.44
C LYS A 122 6.23 -5.21 2.23
N LEU A 123 5.24 -4.46 1.76
CA LEU A 123 5.37 -3.03 1.50
C LEU A 123 5.46 -2.23 2.81
N ALA A 124 4.66 -2.57 3.82
CA ALA A 124 4.78 -1.97 5.15
C ALA A 124 6.17 -2.22 5.77
N GLY A 125 6.69 -3.45 5.64
CA GLY A 125 8.03 -3.79 6.09
C GLY A 125 9.12 -2.99 5.36
N PHE A 126 9.00 -2.86 4.04
CA PHE A 126 9.91 -2.03 3.23
C PHE A 126 9.90 -0.55 3.66
N LEU A 127 8.71 0.03 3.86
CA LEU A 127 8.58 1.41 4.34
C LEU A 127 9.19 1.59 5.74
N ALA A 128 8.96 0.63 6.64
CA ALA A 128 9.53 0.65 7.98
C ALA A 128 11.06 0.53 7.98
N TRP A 129 11.62 -0.26 7.06
CA TRP A 129 13.07 -0.36 6.85
C TRP A 129 13.67 0.99 6.42
N ARG A 130 12.90 1.82 5.70
CA ARG A 130 13.24 3.21 5.34
C ARG A 130 12.89 4.25 6.42
N GLY A 131 12.39 3.82 7.58
CA GLY A 131 12.04 4.69 8.70
C GLY A 131 10.57 5.12 8.78
N LEU A 132 9.74 4.77 7.78
CA LEU A 132 8.29 5.02 7.79
C LEU A 132 7.57 3.87 8.49
N ARG A 133 7.55 3.91 9.83
CA ARG A 133 7.22 2.75 10.68
C ARG A 133 5.75 2.59 11.04
N ASP A 134 4.90 3.58 10.76
CA ASP A 134 3.54 3.65 11.31
C ASP A 134 2.68 2.44 10.95
N ILE A 135 2.64 2.07 9.67
CA ILE A 135 1.83 0.94 9.21
C ILE A 135 2.42 -0.39 9.72
N TRP A 136 3.74 -0.55 9.71
CA TRP A 136 4.39 -1.74 10.27
C TRP A 136 4.08 -1.91 11.76
N ALA A 137 4.14 -0.83 12.53
CA ALA A 137 3.83 -0.83 13.94
C ALA A 137 2.36 -1.21 14.20
N MET A 138 1.43 -0.69 13.40
CA MET A 138 0.01 -1.05 13.45
C MET A 138 -0.19 -2.54 13.18
N LEU A 139 0.40 -3.06 12.10
CA LEU A 139 0.30 -4.47 11.71
C LEU A 139 0.84 -5.40 12.80
N GLN A 140 2.01 -5.09 13.35
CA GLN A 140 2.64 -5.87 14.41
C GLN A 140 1.85 -5.83 15.72
N THR A 141 1.33 -4.66 16.09
CA THR A 141 0.54 -4.50 17.32
C THR A 141 -0.75 -5.31 17.25
N ALA A 142 -1.45 -5.26 16.12
CA ALA A 142 -2.67 -6.04 15.91
C ALA A 142 -2.36 -7.55 15.90
N SER A 143 -1.29 -7.98 15.23
CA SER A 143 -0.87 -9.38 15.19
C SER A 143 -0.53 -9.93 16.59
N GLN A 144 0.20 -9.17 17.40
CA GLN A 144 0.60 -9.59 18.75
C GLN A 144 -0.57 -9.60 19.75
N ARG A 145 -1.50 -8.64 19.62
CA ARG A 145 -2.62 -8.47 20.57
C ARG A 145 -3.89 -9.19 20.14
N GLY A 146 -3.89 -9.88 18.99
CA GLY A 146 -5.10 -10.42 18.39
C GLY A 146 -6.13 -9.33 18.04
N GLY A 147 -5.66 -8.10 17.80
CA GLY A 147 -6.49 -6.97 17.44
C GLY A 147 -7.01 -7.10 16.02
N GLN A 148 -8.20 -6.55 15.77
CA GLN A 148 -8.76 -6.53 14.43
C GLN A 148 -8.04 -5.48 13.58
N LEU A 149 -7.42 -5.92 12.48
CA LEU A 149 -6.87 -5.01 11.48
C LEU A 149 -7.99 -4.33 10.69
N PRO A 150 -7.76 -3.10 10.19
CA PRO A 150 -8.61 -2.54 9.14
C PRO A 150 -8.68 -3.50 7.94
N PRO A 151 -9.76 -3.45 7.14
CA PRO A 151 -9.84 -4.23 5.91
C PRO A 151 -8.63 -4.00 4.98
N PRO A 152 -8.21 -5.01 4.20
CA PRO A 152 -7.04 -4.91 3.33
C PRO A 152 -7.05 -3.71 2.38
N GLU A 153 -8.23 -3.32 1.88
CA GLU A 153 -8.40 -2.17 0.98
C GLU A 153 -8.04 -0.86 1.68
N VAL A 154 -8.42 -0.72 2.95
CA VAL A 154 -8.11 0.46 3.77
C VAL A 154 -6.61 0.50 4.07
N LEU A 155 -6.01 -0.64 4.43
CA LEU A 155 -4.56 -0.73 4.65
C LEU A 155 -3.78 -0.40 3.38
N PHE A 156 -4.26 -0.87 2.22
CA PHE A 156 -3.66 -0.57 0.94
C PHE A 156 -3.75 0.92 0.60
N ASP A 157 -4.90 1.57 0.83
CA ASP A 157 -5.05 3.01 0.65
C ASP A 157 -4.07 3.81 1.53
N TYR A 158 -3.87 3.41 2.79
CA TYR A 158 -2.86 4.02 3.66
C TYR A 158 -1.44 3.82 3.15
N LEU A 159 -1.11 2.64 2.61
CA LEU A 159 0.18 2.40 1.99
C LEU A 159 0.38 3.30 0.77
N ILE A 160 -0.61 3.41 -0.11
CA ILE A 160 -0.55 4.30 -1.27
C ILE A 160 -0.36 5.76 -0.84
N GLN A 161 -1.03 6.20 0.23
CA GLN A 161 -0.82 7.55 0.78
C GLN A 161 0.60 7.73 1.32
N SER A 162 1.15 6.72 2.01
CA SER A 162 2.51 6.75 2.55
C SER A 162 3.59 6.75 1.46
N LEU A 163 3.27 6.20 0.29
CA LEU A 163 4.13 6.24 -0.89
C LEU A 163 4.12 7.61 -1.60
N ARG A 164 3.09 8.43 -1.42
CA ARG A 164 3.00 9.72 -2.11
C ARG A 164 4.13 10.66 -1.68
N GLY A 165 4.77 11.28 -2.66
CA GLY A 165 5.89 12.20 -2.44
C GLY A 165 7.21 11.52 -2.07
N GLN A 166 7.24 10.18 -2.03
CA GLN A 166 8.47 9.43 -1.89
C GLN A 166 9.08 9.17 -3.27
N ASP A 167 10.40 9.31 -3.40
CA ASP A 167 11.13 8.91 -4.59
C ASP A 167 11.38 7.40 -4.55
N LEU A 168 10.33 6.62 -4.84
CA LEU A 168 10.34 5.16 -4.74
C LEU A 168 10.06 4.52 -6.09
N LEU A 169 10.82 3.47 -6.39
CA LEU A 169 10.55 2.58 -7.50
C LEU A 169 9.81 1.33 -6.99
N LEU A 170 8.62 1.07 -7.52
CA LEU A 170 7.88 -0.17 -7.28
C LEU A 170 8.03 -1.10 -8.48
N CYS A 171 8.65 -2.27 -8.27
CA CYS A 171 8.79 -3.32 -9.26
C CYS A 171 7.92 -4.51 -8.87
N LEU A 172 6.84 -4.71 -9.62
CA LEU A 172 5.88 -5.79 -9.47
C LEU A 172 6.13 -6.81 -10.60
N ASP A 173 6.85 -7.87 -10.29
CA ASP A 173 7.30 -8.90 -11.22
C ASP A 173 6.37 -10.13 -11.17
N ASP A 174 6.25 -10.84 -12.30
CA ASP A 174 5.34 -11.98 -12.47
C ASP A 174 3.88 -11.70 -12.07
N PHE A 175 3.40 -10.48 -12.31
CA PHE A 175 2.00 -10.09 -12.11
C PHE A 175 1.10 -10.85 -13.11
N GLN A 176 0.18 -11.67 -12.59
CA GLN A 176 -0.75 -12.51 -13.37
C GLN A 176 -2.19 -12.06 -13.22
#